data_AF-A0A7J5NTJ5-F1
#
_entry.id   AF-A0A7J5NTJ5-F1
#
_cell.length_a   1.000
_cell.length_b   1.000
_cell.length_c   1.000
_cell.angle_alpha   90.00
_cell.angle_beta   90.00
_cell.angle_gamma   90.00
#
_symmetry.space_group_name_H-M   'P 1'
#
loop_
_entity.id
_entity.type
_entity.pdbx_description
1 polymer ?
#
loop_
_entity_poly.entity_id
_entity_poly.type
_entity_poly.pdbx_seq_one_letter_code
_entity_poly.pdbx_strand_id
1 'polypeptide(L)'
;MSTSDDIHNTTATGKCPFHQGGHDQSAGGGTTTRDWWPNQLRVDLLNQHSNRSNPLGEDFDYRKEFSKLDYYGLKKDLKALLTESQPWWPADWGSYAGLFIRMAWHGAGTYRSIDGRGGAGRGQQRFAPLNSWPDNVS
;
A
#
# COMPACT_ATOMS: atom_id res chain seq x y z
N MET A 1 48.20 20.36 0.03
CA MET A 1 47.59 20.46 -1.31
C MET A 1 47.14 19.08 -1.74
N SER A 2 45.86 18.79 -1.57
CA SER A 2 45.01 17.98 -2.47
C SER A 2 43.64 17.92 -1.78
N THR A 3 42.72 18.74 -2.25
CA THR A 3 41.32 18.78 -1.84
C THR A 3 40.57 17.68 -2.59
N SER A 4 39.86 16.83 -1.87
CA SER A 4 38.81 15.99 -2.46
C SER A 4 37.65 15.98 -1.48
N ASP A 5 36.84 17.04 -1.60
CA ASP A 5 35.51 17.13 -1.03
C ASP A 5 34.59 16.18 -1.83
N ASP A 6 34.43 14.95 -1.36
CA ASP A 6 33.29 14.10 -1.74
C ASP A 6 32.34 14.03 -0.54
N ILE A 7 31.65 15.13 -0.30
CA ILE A 7 30.42 15.13 0.49
C ILE A 7 29.32 14.62 -0.44
N HIS A 8 29.04 13.31 -0.37
CA HIS A 8 27.82 12.74 -0.94
C HIS A 8 26.59 13.43 -0.31
N ASN A 9 26.06 14.38 -1.06
CA ASN A 9 24.86 15.15 -0.78
C ASN A 9 23.64 14.22 -0.64
N THR A 10 23.28 13.89 0.60
CA THR A 10 22.12 13.06 0.96
C THR A 10 20.81 13.85 1.09
N THR A 11 20.66 15.03 0.47
CA THR A 11 19.45 15.87 0.63
C THR A 11 18.52 15.96 -0.58
N ALA A 12 18.30 14.86 -1.32
CA ALA A 12 17.38 14.85 -2.48
C ALA A 12 16.41 13.65 -2.57
N THR A 13 16.26 12.83 -1.53
CA THR A 13 15.36 11.66 -1.55
C THR A 13 13.96 12.03 -1.06
N GLY A 14 13.14 12.64 -1.93
CA GLY A 14 11.70 12.78 -1.68
C GLY A 14 11.08 14.16 -1.91
N LYS A 15 11.83 15.13 -2.46
CA LYS A 15 11.24 16.41 -2.88
C LYS A 15 10.67 16.28 -4.30
N CYS A 16 9.45 16.78 -4.51
CA CYS A 16 8.87 16.87 -5.85
C CYS A 16 9.72 17.86 -6.67
N PRO A 17 10.27 17.48 -7.83
CA PRO A 17 11.23 18.32 -8.56
C PRO A 17 10.61 19.59 -9.18
N PHE A 18 9.28 19.78 -9.09
CA PHE A 18 8.55 20.89 -9.71
C PHE A 18 8.21 22.04 -8.74
N HIS A 19 9.11 22.41 -7.81
CA HIS A 19 8.90 23.54 -6.90
C HIS A 19 8.91 24.94 -7.55
N GLN A 20 9.29 25.07 -8.84
CA GLN A 20 9.53 26.37 -9.51
C GLN A 20 8.49 26.77 -10.57
N GLY A 21 7.31 26.15 -10.58
CA GLY A 21 6.21 26.50 -11.51
C GLY A 21 4.95 26.84 -10.72
N GLY A 22 4.46 28.07 -10.87
CA GLY A 22 3.35 28.65 -10.09
C GLY A 22 2.02 27.89 -10.17
N HIS A 23 1.91 26.81 -9.40
CA HIS A 23 0.69 26.13 -8.97
C HIS A 23 0.95 25.40 -7.63
N ASP A 24 1.37 26.14 -6.59
CA ASP A 24 1.39 25.67 -5.20
C ASP A 24 -0.05 25.58 -4.62
N GLN A 25 -0.95 24.90 -5.33
CA GLN A 25 -2.33 24.70 -4.89
C GLN A 25 -2.66 23.20 -4.83
N SER A 26 -1.67 22.37 -4.50
CA SER A 26 -1.98 21.02 -4.00
C SER A 26 -2.51 21.17 -2.57
N ALA A 27 -3.68 20.61 -2.30
CA ALA A 27 -4.26 20.62 -0.96
C ALA A 27 -3.25 20.04 0.05
N GLY A 28 -2.86 20.84 1.04
CA GLY A 28 -1.86 20.45 2.04
C GLY A 28 -0.39 20.70 1.66
N GLY A 29 -0.12 21.49 0.61
CA GLY A 29 1.23 21.96 0.28
C GLY A 29 1.75 23.06 1.23
N GLY A 30 3.04 23.41 1.09
CA GLY A 30 3.73 24.41 1.92
C GLY A 30 4.51 23.82 3.10
N THR A 31 5.28 24.67 3.78
CA THR A 31 6.05 24.27 4.96
C THR A 31 5.12 23.95 6.12
N THR A 32 5.30 22.79 6.74
CA THR A 32 4.49 22.29 7.84
C THR A 32 5.27 22.33 9.17
N THR A 33 4.58 22.13 10.30
CA THR A 33 5.20 21.98 11.63
C THR A 33 6.33 20.94 11.64
N ARG A 34 6.20 19.86 10.85
CA ARG A 34 7.21 18.79 10.76
C ARG A 34 8.52 19.26 10.13
N ASP A 35 8.45 20.23 9.23
CA ASP A 35 9.64 20.75 8.56
C ASP A 35 10.46 21.64 9.51
N TRP A 36 9.80 22.35 10.43
CA TRP A 36 10.43 23.18 11.46
C TRP A 36 10.93 22.38 12.66
N TRP A 37 10.15 21.41 13.13
CA TRP A 37 10.48 20.59 14.31
C TRP A 37 10.43 19.09 13.97
N PRO A 38 11.42 18.57 13.22
CA PRO A 38 11.39 17.20 12.71
C PRO A 38 11.41 16.12 13.80
N ASN A 39 11.93 16.45 14.99
CA ASN A 39 12.04 15.53 16.13
C ASN A 39 10.93 15.70 17.18
N GLN A 40 9.92 16.54 16.93
CA GLN A 40 8.78 16.68 17.84
C GLN A 40 7.95 15.38 17.88
N LEU A 41 7.43 15.03 19.06
CA LEU A 41 6.56 13.87 19.22
C LEU A 41 5.34 13.96 18.28
N ARG A 42 5.12 12.89 17.53
CA ARG A 42 4.02 12.76 16.57
C ARG A 42 2.89 11.94 17.16
N VAL A 43 1.66 12.45 17.05
CA VAL A 43 0.43 11.80 17.55
C VAL A 43 -0.54 11.38 16.43
N ASP A 44 -0.15 11.55 15.17
CA ASP A 44 -0.94 11.19 13.98
C ASP A 44 -1.27 9.69 13.92
N LEU A 45 -0.38 8.83 14.42
CA LEU A 45 -0.61 7.38 14.53
C LEU A 45 -1.85 7.02 15.36
N LEU A 46 -2.23 7.87 16.34
CA LEU A 46 -3.39 7.63 17.21
C LEU A 46 -4.72 7.99 16.55
N ASN A 47 -4.69 8.64 15.38
CA ASN A 47 -5.87 9.05 14.63
C ASN A 47 -6.02 8.31 13.29
N GLN A 48 -5.24 7.24 13.07
CA GLN A 48 -5.38 6.40 11.89
C GLN A 48 -6.67 5.57 11.95
N HIS A 49 -7.25 5.28 10.79
CA HIS A 49 -8.42 4.42 10.64
C HIS A 49 -9.70 4.90 11.37
N SER A 50 -9.89 6.21 11.47
CA SER A 50 -11.15 6.79 11.97
C SER A 50 -12.37 6.40 11.11
N ASN A 51 -13.52 6.21 11.75
CA ASN A 51 -14.85 6.10 11.13
C ASN A 51 -15.14 7.17 10.07
N ARG A 52 -14.60 8.40 10.25
CA ARG A 52 -14.72 9.51 9.29
C ARG A 52 -14.19 9.18 7.89
N SER A 53 -13.28 8.23 7.79
CA SER A 53 -12.68 7.78 6.52
C SER A 53 -13.23 6.44 6.04
N ASN A 54 -14.10 5.79 6.82
CA ASN A 54 -14.68 4.50 6.48
C ASN A 54 -15.98 4.70 5.68
N PRO A 55 -16.03 4.26 4.41
CA PRO A 55 -17.23 4.44 3.58
C PRO A 55 -18.37 3.47 3.91
N LEU A 56 -18.15 2.46 4.75
CA LEU A 56 -19.13 1.39 5.01
C LEU A 56 -20.22 1.78 6.02
N GLY A 57 -20.08 2.92 6.69
CA GLY A 57 -21.00 3.37 7.74
C GLY A 57 -20.67 2.78 9.12
N GLU A 58 -21.24 3.39 10.16
CA GLU A 58 -20.95 3.03 11.56
C GLU A 58 -21.58 1.71 11.98
N ASP A 59 -22.74 1.36 11.40
CA ASP A 59 -23.50 0.16 11.75
C ASP A 59 -23.05 -1.10 10.97
N PHE A 60 -22.01 -1.01 10.14
CA PHE A 60 -21.57 -2.11 9.30
C PHE A 60 -20.80 -3.19 10.09
N ASP A 61 -21.30 -4.43 10.05
CA ASP A 61 -20.66 -5.59 10.65
C ASP A 61 -20.15 -6.56 9.57
N TYR A 62 -18.84 -6.52 9.31
CA TYR A 62 -18.21 -7.40 8.33
C TYR A 62 -18.35 -8.89 8.66
N ARG A 63 -18.33 -9.28 9.94
CA ARG A 63 -18.47 -10.69 10.35
C ARG A 63 -19.87 -11.19 10.02
N LYS A 64 -20.89 -10.38 10.30
CA LYS A 64 -22.29 -10.68 9.97
C LYS A 64 -22.48 -10.78 8.46
N GLU A 65 -21.97 -9.84 7.68
CA GLU A 65 -22.12 -9.89 6.22
C GLU A 65 -21.33 -11.06 5.60
N PHE A 66 -20.12 -11.32 6.07
CA PHE A 66 -19.32 -12.45 5.60
C PHE A 66 -19.99 -13.80 5.89
N SER A 67 -20.71 -13.93 7.01
CA SER A 67 -21.42 -15.17 7.35
C SER A 67 -22.57 -15.52 6.39
N LYS A 68 -23.09 -14.53 5.64
CA LYS A 68 -24.15 -14.70 4.64
C LYS A 68 -23.61 -15.03 3.25
N LEU A 69 -22.30 -14.87 3.04
CA LEU A 69 -21.66 -15.04 1.75
C LEU A 69 -21.82 -16.48 1.27
N ASP A 70 -22.17 -16.67 -0.01
CA ASP A 70 -22.03 -17.97 -0.66
C ASP A 70 -20.54 -18.29 -0.86
N TYR A 71 -19.95 -18.90 0.17
CA TYR A 71 -18.54 -19.22 0.21
C TYR A 71 -18.13 -20.22 -0.89
N TYR A 72 -19.01 -21.16 -1.24
CA TYR A 72 -18.71 -22.14 -2.28
C TYR A 72 -18.88 -21.55 -3.68
N GLY A 73 -19.87 -20.69 -3.88
CA GLY A 73 -20.01 -19.86 -5.08
C GLY A 73 -18.76 -19.03 -5.33
N LEU A 74 -18.30 -18.27 -4.34
CA LEU A 74 -17.06 -17.47 -4.44
C LEU A 74 -15.85 -18.33 -4.84
N LYS A 75 -15.66 -19.51 -4.22
CA LYS A 75 -14.55 -20.40 -4.57
C LYS A 75 -14.67 -20.98 -5.98
N LYS A 76 -15.89 -21.22 -6.47
CA LYS A 76 -16.12 -21.66 -7.84
C LYS A 76 -15.75 -20.56 -8.83
N ASP A 77 -16.18 -19.33 -8.56
CA ASP A 77 -15.88 -18.18 -9.44
C ASP A 77 -14.38 -17.89 -9.47
N LEU A 78 -13.69 -17.95 -8.33
CA LEU A 78 -12.23 -17.83 -8.28
C LEU A 78 -11.51 -18.92 -9.10
N LYS A 79 -12.01 -20.16 -9.09
CA LYS A 79 -11.44 -21.25 -9.89
C LYS A 79 -11.67 -21.04 -11.39
N ALA A 80 -12.82 -20.51 -11.79
CA ALA A 80 -13.07 -20.18 -13.20
C ALA A 80 -12.13 -19.06 -13.66
N LEU A 81 -12.02 -17.99 -12.86
CA LEU A 81 -11.13 -16.85 -13.14
C LEU A 81 -9.67 -17.27 -13.34
N LEU A 82 -9.20 -18.30 -12.63
CA LEU A 82 -7.83 -18.81 -12.79
C LEU A 82 -7.47 -19.20 -14.22
N THR A 83 -8.43 -19.50 -15.09
CA THR A 83 -8.20 -19.90 -16.49
C THR A 83 -8.86 -18.97 -17.52
N GLU A 84 -9.54 -17.91 -17.07
CA GLU A 84 -10.18 -16.90 -17.93
C GLU A 84 -9.20 -15.76 -18.24
N SER A 85 -8.26 -16.06 -19.13
CA SER A 85 -7.20 -15.11 -19.53
C SER A 85 -7.76 -13.81 -20.10
N GLN A 86 -7.22 -12.68 -19.62
CA GLN A 86 -7.59 -11.33 -20.02
C GLN A 86 -6.59 -10.76 -21.03
N PRO A 87 -7.05 -10.05 -22.08
CA PRO A 87 -6.16 -9.56 -23.14
C PRO A 87 -5.18 -8.48 -22.67
N TRP A 88 -5.54 -7.72 -21.63
CA TRP A 88 -4.70 -6.64 -21.07
C TRP A 88 -3.64 -7.15 -20.07
N TRP A 89 -3.77 -8.39 -19.60
CA TRP A 89 -2.76 -9.08 -18.79
C TRP A 89 -2.86 -10.60 -18.99
N PRO A 90 -2.33 -11.15 -20.10
CA PRO A 90 -2.52 -12.55 -20.44
C PRO A 90 -1.97 -13.51 -19.38
N ALA A 91 -2.68 -14.61 -19.15
CA ALA A 91 -2.26 -15.65 -18.20
C ALA A 91 -1.13 -16.52 -18.75
N ASP A 92 -0.05 -16.66 -17.99
CA ASP A 92 1.04 -17.58 -18.32
C ASP A 92 0.52 -19.02 -18.37
N TRP A 93 0.84 -19.75 -19.44
CA TRP A 93 0.37 -21.13 -19.67
C TRP A 93 -1.16 -21.28 -19.59
N GLY A 94 -1.92 -20.20 -19.79
CA GLY A 94 -3.37 -20.19 -19.68
C GLY A 94 -3.91 -20.23 -18.24
N SER A 95 -3.08 -19.97 -17.22
CA SER A 95 -3.56 -19.86 -15.84
C SER A 95 -2.88 -18.79 -14.97
N TYR A 96 -3.69 -18.05 -14.20
CA TYR A 96 -3.21 -17.08 -13.21
C TYR A 96 -2.74 -17.71 -11.89
N ALA A 97 -2.71 -19.03 -11.75
CA ALA A 97 -2.41 -19.70 -10.49
C ALA A 97 -1.07 -19.24 -9.87
N GLY A 98 0.00 -19.19 -10.67
CA GLY A 98 1.31 -18.72 -10.20
C GLY A 98 1.27 -17.29 -9.69
N LEU A 99 0.64 -16.38 -10.45
CA LEU A 99 0.47 -14.98 -10.08
C LEU A 99 -0.32 -14.83 -8.78
N PHE A 100 -1.44 -15.53 -8.62
CA PHE A 100 -2.31 -15.42 -7.44
C PHE A 100 -1.66 -16.02 -6.19
N ILE A 101 -0.90 -17.11 -6.32
CA ILE A 101 -0.09 -17.67 -5.23
C ILE A 101 0.95 -16.64 -4.78
N ARG A 102 1.70 -16.06 -5.72
CA ARG A 102 2.71 -15.03 -5.42
C ARG A 102 2.07 -13.81 -4.74
N MET A 103 0.95 -13.32 -5.25
CA MET A 103 0.22 -12.20 -4.66
C MET A 103 -0.16 -12.48 -3.19
N ALA A 104 -0.75 -13.65 -2.92
CA ALA A 104 -1.12 -14.05 -1.55
C ALA A 104 0.09 -14.20 -0.63
N TRP A 105 1.18 -14.81 -1.14
CA TRP A 105 2.46 -14.91 -0.43
C TRP A 105 3.02 -13.54 -0.06
N HIS A 106 3.13 -12.61 -1.00
CA HIS A 106 3.64 -11.25 -0.76
C HIS A 106 2.76 -10.47 0.23
N GLY A 107 1.43 -10.64 0.16
CA GLY A 107 0.51 -10.03 1.11
C GLY A 107 0.79 -10.50 2.55
N ALA A 108 1.03 -11.78 2.75
CA ALA A 108 1.34 -12.35 4.07
C ALA A 108 2.80 -12.13 4.51
N GLY A 109 3.74 -12.11 3.56
CA GLY A 109 5.19 -12.13 3.79
C GLY A 109 5.78 -10.87 4.41
N THR A 110 5.01 -9.78 4.52
CA THR A 110 5.43 -8.57 5.24
C THR A 110 5.38 -8.69 6.76
N TYR A 111 4.83 -9.80 7.28
CA TYR A 111 4.68 -10.04 8.71
C TYR A 111 6.03 -10.13 9.44
N ARG A 112 6.07 -9.57 10.66
CA ARG A 112 7.23 -9.67 11.55
C ARG A 112 6.77 -10.06 12.95
N SER A 113 7.43 -11.05 13.54
CA SER A 113 7.09 -11.56 14.87
C SER A 113 7.40 -10.61 16.02
N ILE A 114 8.43 -9.76 15.87
CA ILE A 114 8.96 -8.89 16.94
C ILE A 114 7.92 -7.89 17.44
N ASP A 115 7.15 -7.29 16.53
CA ASP A 115 6.15 -6.27 16.87
C ASP A 115 4.76 -6.57 16.31
N GLY A 116 4.58 -7.74 15.68
CA GLY A 116 3.32 -8.20 15.13
C GLY A 116 2.78 -7.38 13.95
N ARG A 117 3.58 -6.46 13.38
CA ARG A 117 3.17 -5.65 12.22
C ARG A 117 3.33 -6.40 10.91
N GLY A 118 2.70 -5.86 9.86
CA GLY A 118 2.67 -6.46 8.54
C GLY A 118 1.63 -7.58 8.42
N GLY A 119 1.80 -8.40 7.39
CA GLY A 119 0.88 -9.50 7.05
C GLY A 119 -0.38 -9.05 6.29
N ALA A 120 -1.19 -10.04 5.93
CA ALA A 120 -2.35 -9.84 5.06
C ALA A 120 -3.63 -9.37 5.77
N GLY A 121 -3.65 -9.37 7.11
CA GLY A 121 -4.88 -9.19 7.92
C GLY A 121 -5.59 -7.83 7.76
N ARG A 122 -4.92 -6.83 7.19
CA ARG A 122 -5.51 -5.51 6.89
C ARG A 122 -5.59 -5.20 5.39
N GLY A 123 -5.16 -6.12 4.53
CA GLY A 123 -5.14 -5.90 3.08
C GLY A 123 -4.29 -4.69 2.64
N GLN A 124 -3.24 -4.35 3.38
CA GLN A 124 -2.44 -3.13 3.13
C GLN A 124 -1.65 -3.18 1.81
N GLN A 125 -1.53 -4.33 1.16
CA GLN A 125 -0.86 -4.47 -0.15
C GLN A 125 -1.49 -3.57 -1.23
N ARG A 126 -2.77 -3.19 -1.08
CA ARG A 126 -3.46 -2.26 -1.99
C ARG A 126 -3.12 -0.77 -1.79
N PHE A 127 -2.39 -0.44 -0.72
CA PHE A 127 -2.04 0.94 -0.36
C PHE A 127 -0.52 1.15 -0.38
N ALA A 128 -0.12 2.41 -0.42
CA ALA A 128 1.28 2.79 -0.23
C ALA A 128 1.76 2.39 1.19
N PRO A 129 3.06 2.05 1.35
CA PRO A 129 4.05 1.94 0.28
C PRO A 129 4.03 0.59 -0.46
N LEU A 130 3.30 -0.41 0.06
CA LEU A 130 3.39 -1.80 -0.38
C LEU A 130 2.97 -1.98 -1.85
N ASN A 131 1.95 -1.27 -2.31
CA ASN A 131 1.49 -1.34 -3.70
C ASN A 131 2.53 -0.89 -4.75
N SER A 132 3.63 -0.29 -4.32
CA SER A 132 4.71 0.20 -5.20
C SER A 132 6.09 -0.25 -4.75
N TRP A 133 6.16 -1.24 -3.85
CA TRP A 133 7.43 -1.88 -3.55
C TRP A 133 7.96 -2.62 -4.79
N PRO A 134 9.27 -2.54 -5.09
CA PRO A 134 9.86 -3.25 -6.23
C PRO A 134 9.55 -4.74 -6.24
N ASP A 135 9.48 -5.36 -5.06
CA ASP A 135 9.20 -6.78 -4.91
C ASP A 135 7.72 -7.15 -5.17
N ASN A 136 6.82 -6.15 -5.21
CA ASN A 136 5.39 -6.33 -5.52
C ASN A 136 5.06 -5.99 -6.99
N VAL A 137 6.07 -5.82 -7.86
CA VAL A 137 5.88 -5.69 -9.31
C VAL A 137 5.36 -7.01 -9.87
N SER A 138 4.43 -6.98 -10.82
CA SER A 138 3.94 -8.16 -11.55
C SER A 138 4.95 -8.69 -12.55
#